data_AF-A0A2G2DCU3-F1
#
_entry.id   AF-A0A2G2DCU3-F1
#
_cell.length_a   1.000
_cell.length_b   1.000
_cell.length_c   1.000
_cell.angle_alpha   90.00
_cell.angle_beta   90.00
_cell.angle_gamma   90.00
#
_symmetry.space_group_name_H-M   'P 1'
#
loop_
_entity.id
_entity.type
_entity.pdbx_description
1 polymer ?
#
loop_
_entity_poly.entity_id
_entity_poly.type
_entity_poly.pdbx_seq_one_letter_code
_entity_poly.pdbx_strand_id
1 'polypeptide(L)'
;MNKTYRKGAIGALADEYEKALEELKNLLIKIPDAEFEKVYNKETDADFQSVKKIVLHIVRSGYVYANHIRKRFGNSYTVPEIEITKIEQGIFELDKMFEYTVETFE
;
A
#
# COMPACT_ATOMS: atom_id res chain seq x y z
N MET A 1 -10.55 15.68 -17.20
CA MET A 1 -10.49 16.44 -15.93
C MET A 1 -9.05 16.88 -15.74
N ASN A 2 -8.77 18.17 -15.48
CA ASN A 2 -7.40 18.60 -15.20
C ASN A 2 -7.00 18.06 -13.82
N LYS A 3 -5.94 17.23 -13.76
CA LYS A 3 -5.41 16.71 -12.50
C LYS A 3 -4.65 17.84 -11.80
N THR A 4 -4.97 18.12 -10.54
CA THR A 4 -4.23 19.06 -9.71
C THR A 4 -3.08 18.30 -9.05
N TYR A 5 -1.85 18.79 -9.21
CA TYR A 5 -0.64 18.17 -8.65
C TYR A 5 -0.25 18.81 -7.31
N ARG A 6 0.31 18.01 -6.40
CA ARG A 6 0.82 18.48 -5.11
C ARG A 6 2.08 19.33 -5.31
N LYS A 7 2.33 20.29 -4.41
CA LYS A 7 3.45 21.24 -4.57
C LYS A 7 4.77 20.68 -4.04
N GLY A 8 5.88 21.08 -4.66
CA GLY A 8 7.23 20.78 -4.21
C GLY A 8 7.67 19.33 -4.48
N ALA A 9 8.91 19.00 -4.12
CA ALA A 9 9.50 17.69 -4.41
C ALA A 9 8.78 16.53 -3.69
N ILE A 10 8.39 16.73 -2.43
CA ILE A 10 7.62 15.74 -1.66
C ILE A 10 6.25 15.51 -2.31
N GLY A 11 5.56 16.58 -2.70
CA GLY A 11 4.30 16.50 -3.40
C GLY A 11 4.41 15.72 -4.73
N ALA A 12 5.42 16.03 -5.55
CA ALA A 12 5.64 15.34 -6.81
C ALA A 12 5.93 13.83 -6.62
N LEU A 13 6.71 13.45 -5.60
CA LEU A 13 6.95 12.03 -5.27
C LEU A 13 5.68 11.34 -4.76
N ALA A 14 4.85 12.04 -3.97
CA ALA A 14 3.57 11.51 -3.53
C ALA A 14 2.59 11.32 -4.70
N ASP A 15 2.59 12.21 -5.71
CA ASP A 15 1.79 12.08 -6.92
C ASP A 15 2.20 10.85 -7.77
N GLU A 16 3.50 10.58 -7.90
CA GLU A 16 3.99 9.36 -8.58
C GLU A 16 3.68 8.09 -7.78
N TYR A 17 3.76 8.15 -6.44
CA TYR A 17 3.35 7.03 -5.60
C TYR A 17 1.84 6.75 -5.76
N GLU A 18 1.00 7.78 -5.67
CA GLU A 18 -0.46 7.65 -5.89
C GLU A 18 -0.76 7.04 -7.25
N LYS A 19 -0.09 7.51 -8.31
CA LYS A 19 -0.25 6.96 -9.65
C LYS A 19 0.11 5.48 -9.74
N ALA A 20 1.27 5.08 -9.20
CA ALA A 20 1.69 3.68 -9.21
C ALA A 20 0.71 2.80 -8.41
N LEU A 21 0.17 3.32 -7.30
CA LEU A 21 -0.83 2.64 -6.50
C LEU A 21 -2.15 2.48 -7.24
N GLU A 22 -2.62 3.51 -7.94
CA GLU A 22 -3.81 3.43 -8.79
C GLU A 22 -3.65 2.41 -9.92
N GLU A 23 -2.48 2.38 -10.58
CA GLU A 23 -2.18 1.39 -11.60
C GLU A 23 -2.20 -0.04 -11.03
N LEU A 24 -1.64 -0.26 -9.83
CA LEU A 24 -1.71 -1.54 -9.14
C LEU A 24 -3.17 -1.92 -8.80
N LYS A 25 -3.95 -1.02 -8.20
CA LYS A 25 -5.37 -1.27 -7.86
C LYS A 25 -6.19 -1.64 -9.09
N ASN A 26 -5.95 -0.96 -10.22
CA ASN A 26 -6.60 -1.24 -11.51
C ASN A 26 -6.23 -2.63 -12.09
N LEU A 27 -5.09 -3.19 -11.72
CA LEU A 27 -4.73 -4.58 -12.05
C LEU A 27 -5.38 -5.56 -11.09
N LEU A 28 -5.33 -5.27 -9.78
CA LEU A 28 -5.87 -6.14 -8.74
C LEU A 28 -7.38 -6.39 -8.91
N ILE A 29 -8.17 -5.37 -9.26
CA ILE A 29 -9.63 -5.49 -9.41
C ILE A 29 -10.06 -6.46 -10.52
N LYS A 30 -9.14 -6.84 -11.42
CA LYS A 30 -9.40 -7.79 -12.52
C LYS A 30 -9.17 -9.24 -12.11
N ILE A 31 -8.56 -9.46 -10.94
CA ILE A 31 -8.25 -10.80 -10.43
C ILE A 31 -9.48 -11.30 -9.64
N PRO A 32 -9.88 -12.57 -9.75
CA PRO A 32 -10.88 -13.15 -8.85
C PRO A 32 -10.27 -13.44 -7.47
N ASP A 33 -11.06 -13.34 -6.39
CA ASP A 33 -10.60 -13.62 -5.02
C ASP A 33 -9.85 -14.97 -4.90
N ALA A 34 -10.35 -16.02 -5.56
CA ALA A 34 -9.73 -17.34 -5.55
C ALA A 34 -8.28 -17.32 -6.10
N GLU A 35 -8.01 -16.56 -7.17
CA GLU A 35 -6.67 -16.43 -7.74
C GLU A 35 -5.79 -15.46 -6.93
N PHE A 36 -6.38 -14.52 -6.20
CA PHE A 36 -5.65 -13.64 -5.29
C PHE A 36 -5.09 -14.39 -4.07
N GLU A 37 -5.88 -15.32 -3.51
CA GLU A 37 -5.49 -16.11 -2.35
C GLU A 37 -4.55 -17.28 -2.67
N LYS A 38 -4.65 -17.80 -3.89
CA LYS A 38 -3.90 -18.96 -4.37
C LYS A 38 -2.40 -18.81 -4.16
N VAL A 39 -1.79 -19.85 -3.62
CA VAL A 39 -0.33 -19.94 -3.52
C VAL A 39 0.24 -20.37 -4.87
N TYR A 40 1.03 -19.50 -5.50
CA TYR A 40 1.65 -19.75 -6.81
C TYR A 40 3.05 -20.35 -6.70
N ASN A 41 3.80 -19.96 -5.67
CA ASN A 41 5.16 -20.45 -5.46
C ASN A 41 5.39 -20.69 -3.96
N LYS A 42 5.65 -21.94 -3.56
CA LYS A 42 5.93 -22.30 -2.16
C LYS A 42 7.41 -22.22 -1.79
N GLU A 43 8.29 -22.11 -2.78
CA GLU A 43 9.74 -22.11 -2.60
C GLU A 43 10.30 -20.71 -2.32
N THR A 44 9.49 -19.67 -2.53
CA THR A 44 9.83 -18.29 -2.18
C THR A 44 9.44 -17.94 -0.75
N ASP A 45 9.97 -16.81 -0.26
CA ASP A 45 9.66 -16.24 1.05
C ASP A 45 8.16 -16.14 1.26
N ALA A 46 7.74 -16.30 2.51
CA ALA A 46 6.33 -16.38 2.88
C ALA A 46 5.52 -15.23 2.27
N ASP A 47 6.04 -14.01 2.27
CA ASP A 47 5.37 -12.79 1.77
C ASP A 47 5.15 -12.78 0.25
N PHE A 48 5.89 -13.57 -0.52
CA PHE A 48 5.87 -13.56 -1.99
C PHE A 48 5.18 -14.77 -2.62
N GLN A 49 4.56 -15.63 -1.79
CA GLN A 49 3.96 -16.88 -2.25
C GLN A 49 2.61 -16.71 -2.97
N SER A 50 1.92 -15.59 -2.75
CA SER A 50 0.65 -15.26 -3.41
C SER A 50 0.46 -13.75 -3.59
N VAL A 51 -0.44 -13.35 -4.49
CA VAL A 51 -0.78 -11.94 -4.72
C VAL A 51 -1.28 -11.29 -3.42
N LYS A 52 -2.12 -12.01 -2.65
CA LYS A 52 -2.57 -11.58 -1.33
C LYS A 52 -1.42 -11.20 -0.40
N LYS A 53 -0.42 -12.07 -0.29
CA LYS A 53 0.70 -11.83 0.61
C LYS A 53 1.61 -10.71 0.13
N ILE A 54 1.76 -10.54 -1.19
CA ILE A 54 2.47 -9.40 -1.77
C ILE A 54 1.75 -8.08 -1.42
N VAL A 55 0.42 -8.02 -1.58
CA VAL A 55 -0.35 -6.82 -1.21
C VAL A 55 -0.23 -6.53 0.28
N LEU A 56 -0.36 -7.55 1.14
CA LEU A 56 -0.18 -7.39 2.58
C LEU A 56 1.23 -6.88 2.94
N HIS A 57 2.25 -7.38 2.26
CA HIS A 57 3.64 -6.91 2.42
C HIS A 57 3.80 -5.43 2.03
N ILE A 58 3.18 -5.01 0.91
CA ILE A 58 3.18 -3.60 0.47
C ILE A 58 2.52 -2.70 1.51
N VAL A 59 1.31 -3.06 1.98
CA VAL A 59 0.59 -2.27 2.98
C VAL A 59 1.42 -2.13 4.26
N ARG A 60 1.94 -3.24 4.80
CA ARG A 60 2.78 -3.21 6.02
C ARG A 60 4.03 -2.37 5.82
N SER A 61 4.70 -2.49 4.69
CA SER A 61 5.90 -1.73 4.38
C SER A 61 5.63 -0.23 4.32
N GLY A 62 4.51 0.18 3.72
CA GLY A 62 4.07 1.58 3.70
C GLY A 62 3.91 2.17 5.10
N TYR A 63 3.19 1.47 5.99
CA TYR A 63 3.10 1.87 7.41
C TYR A 63 4.47 1.92 8.09
N VAL A 64 5.34 0.92 7.88
CA VAL A 64 6.68 0.89 8.50
C VAL A 64 7.52 2.10 8.07
N TYR A 65 7.54 2.45 6.78
CA TYR A 65 8.29 3.61 6.31
C TYR A 65 7.71 4.93 6.82
N ALA A 66 6.39 5.10 6.79
CA ALA A 66 5.72 6.26 7.38
C ALA A 66 6.04 6.37 8.89
N ASN A 67 6.00 5.27 9.63
CA ASN A 67 6.33 5.22 11.05
C ASN A 67 7.78 5.60 11.32
N HIS A 68 8.73 5.18 10.49
CA HIS A 68 10.14 5.59 10.61
C HIS A 68 10.30 7.11 10.48
N ILE A 69 9.61 7.72 9.52
CA ILE A 69 9.61 9.17 9.33
C ILE A 69 8.97 9.86 10.54
N ARG A 70 7.75 9.46 10.94
CA ARG A 70 7.05 10.01 12.10
C ARG A 70 7.91 9.95 13.36
N LYS A 71 8.50 8.78 13.64
CA LYS A 71 9.43 8.58 14.76
C LYS A 71 10.63 9.52 14.69
N ARG A 72 11.22 9.71 13.51
CA ARG A 72 12.39 10.59 13.31
C ARG A 72 12.09 12.05 13.64
N PHE A 73 10.85 12.49 13.43
CA PHE A 73 10.37 13.86 13.69
C PHE A 73 9.58 14.01 15.00
N GLY A 74 9.47 12.96 15.82
CA GLY A 74 8.79 13.01 17.12
C GLY A 74 7.26 12.91 17.06
N ASN A 75 6.70 12.54 15.91
CA ASN A 75 5.26 12.31 15.74
C ASN A 75 4.84 10.95 16.30
N SER A 76 3.58 10.83 16.74
CA SER A 76 2.99 9.53 17.09
C SER A 76 2.87 8.64 15.86
N TYR A 77 2.92 7.32 16.07
CA TYR A 77 2.85 6.33 14.99
C TYR A 77 1.87 5.20 15.33
N THR A 78 1.41 4.46 14.31
CA THR A 78 0.48 3.34 14.47
C THR A 78 1.03 2.06 13.85
N VAL A 79 0.72 0.91 14.45
CA VAL A 79 1.04 -0.41 13.89
C VAL A 79 -0.28 -1.16 13.74
N PRO A 80 -0.96 -1.03 12.59
CA PRO A 80 -2.27 -1.64 12.41
C PRO A 80 -2.15 -3.16 12.28
N GLU A 81 -3.09 -3.87 12.90
CA GLU A 81 -3.33 -5.28 12.60
C GLU A 81 -4.17 -5.37 11.33
N ILE A 82 -3.55 -5.87 10.26
CA ILE A 82 -4.17 -5.92 8.93
C ILE A 82 -4.47 -7.39 8.59
N GLU A 83 -5.74 -7.66 8.31
CA GLU A 83 -6.23 -8.92 7.77
C GLU A 83 -6.87 -8.69 6.40
N ILE A 84 -6.42 -9.45 5.40
CA ILE A 84 -6.94 -9.39 4.04
C ILE A 84 -7.36 -10.81 3.66
N THR A 85 -8.60 -10.98 3.22
CA THR A 85 -9.14 -12.24 2.68
C THR A 85 -9.74 -12.07 1.29
N LYS A 86 -10.08 -10.83 0.91
CA LYS A 86 -10.61 -10.48 -0.41
C LYS A 86 -9.81 -9.36 -1.05
N ILE A 87 -9.87 -9.29 -2.38
CA ILE A 87 -9.19 -8.24 -3.16
C ILE A 87 -9.67 -6.84 -2.75
N GLU A 88 -10.96 -6.68 -2.53
CA GLU A 88 -11.58 -5.41 -2.14
C GLU A 88 -11.01 -4.88 -0.82
N GLN A 89 -10.75 -5.78 0.13
CA GLN A 89 -10.07 -5.44 1.39
C GLN A 89 -8.62 -5.04 1.13
N GLY A 90 -7.90 -5.77 0.27
CA GLY A 90 -6.53 -5.40 -0.09
C GLY A 90 -6.43 -4.01 -0.73
N ILE A 91 -7.36 -3.67 -1.62
CA ILE A 91 -7.47 -2.34 -2.24
C ILE A 91 -7.75 -1.28 -1.18
N PHE A 92 -8.70 -1.52 -0.27
CA PHE A 92 -9.03 -0.61 0.82
C PHE A 92 -7.83 -0.34 1.74
N GLU A 93 -7.07 -1.39 2.10
CA GLU A 93 -5.89 -1.26 2.96
C GLU A 93 -4.74 -0.52 2.27
N LEU A 94 -4.58 -0.67 0.95
CA LEU A 94 -3.63 0.13 0.17
C LEU A 94 -3.97 1.63 0.24
N ASP A 95 -5.26 1.98 0.14
CA ASP A 95 -5.72 3.37 0.26
C ASP A 95 -5.47 3.94 1.66
N LYS A 96 -5.78 3.17 2.71
CA LYS A 96 -5.53 3.56 4.10
C LYS A 96 -4.05 3.75 4.41
N MET A 97 -3.20 2.87 3.90
CA MET A 97 -1.76 3.02 4.03
C MET A 97 -1.24 4.26 3.31
N PHE A 98 -1.75 4.55 2.10
CA PHE A 98 -1.32 5.72 1.35
C PHE A 98 -1.79 7.03 2.00
N GLU A 99 -3.04 7.08 2.48
CA GLU A 99 -3.57 8.19 3.28
C GLU A 99 -2.65 8.50 4.47
N TYR A 100 -2.32 7.48 5.26
CA TYR A 100 -1.41 7.61 6.40
C TYR A 100 0.01 8.09 6.02
N THR A 101 0.49 7.65 4.86
CA THR A 101 1.79 8.06 4.31
C THR A 101 1.77 9.54 3.88
N VAL A 102 0.70 10.00 3.23
CA VAL A 102 0.56 11.41 2.83
C VAL A 102 0.44 12.31 4.06
N GLU A 103 -0.36 11.93 5.06
CA GLU A 103 -0.45 12.65 6.34
C GLU A 103 0.91 12.76 7.06
N THR A 104 1.83 11.82 6.81
CA THR A 104 3.17 11.85 7.41
C THR A 104 4.04 12.97 6.84
N PHE A 105 3.71 13.46 5.65
CA PHE A 105 4.48 14.48 4.94
C PHE A 105 4.02 15.91 5.21
N GLU A 106 2.89 16.09 5.90
CA GLU A 106 2.35 17.38 6.34
C GLU A 106 2.95 17.85 7.67
#